data_AF-A0A7V0M1X7-F1
#
_entry.id   AF-A0A7V0M1X7-F1
#
_cell.length_a   1.000
_cell.length_b   1.000
_cell.length_c   1.000
_cell.angle_alpha   90.00
_cell.angle_beta   90.00
_cell.angle_gamma   90.00
#
_symmetry.space_group_name_H-M   'P 1'
#
loop_
_entity.id
_entity.type
_entity.pdbx_description
1 polymer ?
#
loop_
_entity_poly.entity_id
_entity_poly.type
_entity_poly.pdbx_seq_one_letter_code
_entity_poly.pdbx_strand_id
1 'polypeptide(L)'
;MHRIKIPFLRRSGVFILFLFLVISSTLAHAKTLHYRLHPIWTRSFTPQIVDLNGDGTDELVIVHGSQIDVQDWKLRYFYHSFKIDLTVPFNIRAIPGASLDSVTFFLTFRKADTIFVKFLPPTRLTRGKAIPESLLQDFYFFVRSPKTLPSNFYQSIGYLGNYQNNHGHRNWLFRFNTAWDKWGKRGLLAATIHPPKILWHYFSGPQIFHVVLDDLNGDGNKEIILSSYAPANGVKGRDTRDNKSYIFVLNSEGKEIWKRSLGTYWTGSYATVG
;
A
#
# COMPACT_ATOMS: atom_id res chain seq x y z
N MET A 1 68.49 -45.45 5.13
CA MET A 1 67.02 -45.35 5.13
C MET A 1 66.59 -44.38 6.22
N HIS A 2 66.10 -43.20 5.83
CA HIS A 2 65.79 -42.08 6.72
C HIS A 2 64.47 -42.28 7.49
N ARG A 3 64.53 -42.16 8.82
CA ARG A 3 63.36 -42.01 9.70
C ARG A 3 63.13 -40.53 9.96
N ILE A 4 62.03 -39.99 9.43
CA ILE A 4 61.54 -38.65 9.74
C ILE A 4 60.74 -38.73 11.04
N LYS A 5 61.19 -38.02 12.09
CA LYS A 5 60.42 -37.80 13.32
C LYS A 5 59.61 -36.51 13.14
N ILE A 6 58.29 -36.61 13.20
CA ILE A 6 57.40 -35.44 13.24
C ILE A 6 57.14 -35.08 14.72
N PRO A 7 57.32 -33.83 15.15
CA PRO A 7 57.05 -33.44 16.53
C PRO A 7 55.54 -33.28 16.76
N PHE A 8 55.07 -33.91 17.84
CA PHE A 8 53.70 -33.82 18.34
C PHE A 8 53.50 -32.44 18.99
N LEU A 9 52.91 -31.49 18.26
CA LEU A 9 52.59 -30.16 18.80
C LEU A 9 51.34 -30.24 19.68
N ARG A 10 51.52 -30.28 21.01
CA ARG A 10 50.48 -29.98 22.00
C ARG A 10 50.16 -28.48 21.97
N ARG A 11 49.20 -28.04 21.14
CA ARG A 11 48.60 -26.69 21.23
C ARG A 11 47.11 -26.69 20.84
N SER A 12 46.32 -27.55 21.48
CA SER A 12 44.85 -27.58 21.26
C SER A 12 44.05 -26.86 22.35
N GLY A 13 44.70 -26.40 23.44
CA GLY A 13 44.00 -25.83 24.60
C GLY A 13 43.71 -24.32 24.53
N VAL A 14 44.50 -23.55 23.77
CA VAL A 14 44.40 -22.07 23.79
C VAL A 14 43.49 -21.53 22.67
N PHE A 15 43.36 -22.25 21.56
CA PHE A 15 42.50 -21.82 20.45
C PHE A 15 41.00 -22.00 20.74
N ILE A 16 40.63 -22.99 21.56
CA ILE A 16 39.23 -23.23 21.93
C ILE A 16 38.72 -22.17 22.92
N LEU A 17 39.58 -21.65 23.81
CA LEU A 17 39.19 -20.58 24.74
C LEU A 17 38.92 -19.25 24.04
N PHE A 18 39.67 -18.91 22.99
CA PHE A 18 39.45 -17.70 22.21
C PHE A 18 38.17 -17.79 21.35
N LEU A 19 37.84 -18.98 20.84
CA LEU A 19 36.59 -19.18 20.09
C LEU A 19 35.36 -19.07 21.01
N PHE A 20 35.43 -19.55 22.26
CA PHE A 20 34.35 -19.38 23.23
C PHE A 20 34.16 -17.91 23.68
N LEU A 21 35.23 -17.12 23.78
CA LEU A 21 35.14 -15.70 24.13
C LEU A 21 34.59 -14.82 22.99
N VAL A 22 34.81 -15.19 21.74
CA VAL A 22 34.20 -14.53 20.57
C VAL A 22 32.73 -14.94 20.39
N ILE A 23 32.37 -16.19 20.70
CA ILE A 23 30.96 -16.62 20.69
C ILE A 23 30.19 -16.00 21.87
N SER A 24 30.81 -15.83 23.04
CA SER A 24 30.14 -15.23 24.20
C SER A 24 29.99 -13.70 24.10
N SER A 25 30.81 -12.99 23.33
CA SER A 25 30.66 -11.54 23.09
C SER A 25 29.67 -11.20 21.97
N THR A 26 29.33 -12.16 21.09
CA THR A 26 28.25 -11.99 20.10
C THR A 26 26.87 -12.29 20.68
N LEU A 27 26.77 -13.04 21.78
CA LEU A 27 25.50 -13.30 22.48
C LEU A 27 25.07 -12.17 23.44
N ALA A 28 25.98 -11.28 23.84
CA ALA A 28 25.67 -10.13 24.69
C ALA A 28 25.04 -8.94 23.92
N HIS A 29 24.81 -9.08 22.61
CA HIS A 29 24.08 -8.11 21.78
C HIS A 29 22.79 -8.68 21.19
N ALA A 30 22.27 -9.78 21.76
CA ALA A 30 20.87 -10.16 21.59
C ALA A 30 20.01 -9.06 22.23
N LYS A 31 19.79 -7.99 21.46
CA LYS A 31 18.81 -6.93 21.70
C LYS A 31 17.56 -7.58 22.27
N THR A 32 17.13 -7.06 23.41
CA THR A 32 15.85 -7.35 24.04
C THR A 32 14.78 -7.67 22.98
N LEU A 33 14.41 -8.94 22.89
CA LEU A 33 13.28 -9.38 22.07
C LEU A 33 12.02 -8.90 22.76
N HIS A 34 11.62 -7.67 22.42
CA HIS A 34 10.37 -7.10 22.87
C HIS A 34 9.22 -7.70 22.05
N TYR A 35 8.37 -8.44 22.78
CA TYR A 35 7.05 -8.98 22.47
C TYR A 35 6.93 -10.44 21.98
N ARG A 36 6.12 -11.17 22.75
CA ARG A 36 5.33 -12.33 22.35
C ARG A 36 4.11 -11.82 21.57
N LEU A 37 3.75 -12.50 20.47
CA LEU A 37 2.37 -12.48 19.97
C LEU A 37 1.46 -12.72 21.18
N HIS A 38 0.55 -11.80 21.46
CA HIS A 38 -0.66 -12.23 22.17
C HIS A 38 -1.24 -13.36 21.32
N PRO A 39 -1.63 -14.52 21.88
CA PRO A 39 -2.20 -15.59 21.08
C PRO A 39 -3.49 -15.06 20.44
N ILE A 40 -3.43 -14.68 19.16
CA ILE A 40 -4.56 -14.10 18.40
C ILE A 40 -5.47 -15.21 17.85
N TRP A 41 -5.57 -16.33 18.57
CA TRP A 41 -6.45 -17.44 18.20
C TRP A 41 -7.94 -17.13 18.38
N THR A 42 -8.30 -15.91 18.82
CA THR A 42 -9.68 -15.56 19.18
C THR A 42 -10.34 -14.52 18.28
N ARG A 43 -9.67 -14.01 17.23
CA ARG A 43 -10.28 -13.01 16.33
C ARG A 43 -9.94 -13.32 14.87
N SER A 44 -10.96 -13.28 14.01
CA SER A 44 -10.77 -13.36 12.56
C SER A 44 -10.00 -12.14 12.06
N PHE A 45 -8.93 -12.38 11.32
CA PHE A 45 -8.18 -11.36 10.60
C PHE A 45 -7.86 -11.86 9.20
N THR A 46 -7.64 -10.94 8.27
CA THR A 46 -7.21 -11.26 6.91
C THR A 46 -5.77 -10.78 6.77
N PRO A 47 -4.76 -11.67 6.91
CA PRO A 47 -3.38 -11.29 6.69
C PRO A 47 -3.21 -10.83 5.23
N GLN A 48 -2.36 -9.83 5.02
CA GLN A 48 -1.90 -9.44 3.69
C GLN A 48 -0.44 -9.88 3.56
N ILE A 49 -0.20 -10.77 2.61
CA ILE A 49 1.15 -11.11 2.13
C ILE A 49 1.44 -10.11 1.01
N VAL A 50 2.45 -9.28 1.20
CA VAL A 50 2.78 -8.24 0.25
C VAL A 50 4.27 -7.96 0.32
N ASP A 51 4.93 -7.99 -0.82
CA ASP A 51 6.27 -7.44 -1.02
C ASP A 51 6.20 -5.89 -0.91
N LEU A 52 6.37 -5.37 0.30
CA LEU A 52 6.23 -3.94 0.60
C LEU A 52 7.40 -3.13 0.03
N ASN A 53 8.53 -3.77 -0.25
CA ASN A 53 9.78 -3.13 -0.64
C ASN A 53 10.17 -3.40 -2.11
N GLY A 54 9.55 -4.38 -2.77
CA GLY A 54 9.84 -4.78 -4.14
C GLY A 54 11.11 -5.63 -4.25
N ASP A 55 11.57 -6.26 -3.17
CA ASP A 55 12.79 -7.07 -3.14
C ASP A 55 12.57 -8.55 -3.47
N GLY A 56 11.32 -8.95 -3.71
CA GLY A 56 10.91 -10.32 -3.98
C GLY A 56 10.66 -11.16 -2.73
N THR A 57 10.75 -10.58 -1.54
CA THR A 57 10.44 -11.21 -0.25
C THR A 57 9.16 -10.62 0.32
N ASP A 58 8.18 -11.47 0.61
CA ASP A 58 6.91 -10.99 1.13
C ASP A 58 6.97 -10.64 2.63
N GLU A 59 6.42 -9.50 3.00
CA GLU A 59 6.06 -9.19 4.39
C GLU A 59 4.65 -9.65 4.73
N LEU A 60 4.46 -9.97 6.02
CA LEU A 60 3.16 -10.24 6.60
C LEU A 60 2.64 -8.96 7.27
N VAL A 61 1.56 -8.41 6.72
CA VAL A 61 0.81 -7.30 7.32
C VAL A 61 -0.46 -7.84 7.94
N ILE A 62 -0.67 -7.54 9.23
CA ILE A 62 -1.83 -7.97 9.98
C ILE A 62 -2.59 -6.73 10.46
N VAL A 63 -3.86 -6.59 10.06
CA VAL A 63 -4.73 -5.46 10.43
C VAL A 63 -5.84 -5.95 11.35
N HIS A 64 -5.94 -5.35 12.54
CA HIS A 64 -6.90 -5.70 13.59
C HIS A 64 -7.64 -4.46 14.12
N GLY A 65 -8.74 -4.08 13.46
CA GLY A 65 -9.48 -2.88 13.83
C GLY A 65 -8.60 -1.64 13.68
N SER A 66 -8.21 -1.02 14.80
CA SER A 66 -7.28 0.12 14.82
C SER A 66 -5.81 -0.24 14.99
N GLN A 67 -5.48 -1.53 15.18
CA GLN A 67 -4.10 -2.02 15.34
C GLN A 67 -3.56 -2.57 14.01
N ILE A 68 -2.28 -2.33 13.75
CA ILE A 68 -1.57 -2.91 12.61
C ILE A 68 -0.21 -3.42 13.09
N ASP A 69 0.10 -4.66 12.71
CA ASP A 69 1.39 -5.30 12.94
C ASP A 69 2.01 -5.65 11.58
N VAL A 70 3.31 -5.40 11.42
CA VAL A 70 4.07 -5.74 10.20
C VAL A 70 5.29 -6.55 10.60
N GLN A 71 5.42 -7.72 9.98
CA GLN A 71 6.40 -8.73 10.31
C GLN A 71 7.13 -9.20 9.05
N ASP A 72 8.46 -9.33 9.12
CA ASP A 72 9.21 -10.00 8.05
C ASP A 72 9.22 -11.52 8.21
N TRP A 73 9.75 -12.20 7.20
CA TRP A 73 9.95 -13.66 7.19
C TRP A 73 10.83 -14.20 8.34
N LYS A 74 11.66 -13.35 8.97
CA LYS A 74 12.45 -13.70 10.17
C LYS A 74 11.69 -13.44 11.47
N LEU A 75 10.39 -13.16 11.39
CA LEU A 75 9.53 -12.82 12.51
C LEU A 75 9.94 -11.55 13.26
N ARG A 76 10.73 -10.67 12.65
CA ARG A 76 11.11 -9.37 13.22
C ARG A 76 9.99 -8.37 13.00
N TYR A 77 9.61 -7.66 14.06
CA TYR A 77 8.57 -6.62 14.01
C TYR A 77 9.20 -5.27 13.67
N PHE A 78 8.68 -4.62 12.62
CA PHE A 78 9.12 -3.28 12.21
C PHE A 78 8.22 -2.19 12.78
N TYR A 79 6.94 -2.51 12.97
CA TYR A 79 5.93 -1.61 13.50
C TYR A 79 5.21 -2.33 14.64
N HIS A 80 5.13 -1.65 15.78
CA HIS A 80 4.37 -2.13 16.93
C HIS A 80 2.97 -1.53 16.90
N SER A 81 2.04 -2.18 17.60
CA SER A 81 0.67 -1.73 17.72
C SER A 81 0.59 -0.29 18.23
N PHE A 82 -0.12 0.56 17.49
CA PHE A 82 -0.42 1.93 17.88
C PHE A 82 -1.92 2.20 17.76
N LYS A 83 -2.39 3.22 18.46
CA LYS A 83 -3.76 3.74 18.35
C LYS A 83 -3.70 5.09 17.65
N ILE A 84 -4.64 5.38 16.77
CA ILE A 84 -4.81 6.74 16.24
C ILE A 84 -5.87 7.44 17.08
N ASP A 85 -5.53 8.64 17.56
CA ASP A 85 -6.42 9.45 18.39
C ASP A 85 -7.40 10.25 17.53
N LEU A 86 -8.29 9.52 16.85
CA LEU A 86 -9.42 10.09 16.10
C LEU A 86 -10.71 9.82 16.87
N THR A 87 -11.53 10.86 17.02
CA THR A 87 -12.86 10.79 17.64
C THR A 87 -13.94 10.19 16.73
N VAL A 88 -13.59 9.88 15.49
CA VAL A 88 -14.47 9.31 14.47
C VAL A 88 -13.96 7.96 13.99
N PRO A 89 -14.85 7.04 13.57
CA PRO A 89 -14.45 5.80 12.94
C PRO A 89 -13.60 6.07 11.69
N PHE A 90 -12.57 5.26 11.49
CA PHE A 90 -11.66 5.34 10.36
C PHE A 90 -11.35 3.95 9.79
N ASN A 91 -10.98 3.91 8.52
CA ASN A 91 -10.34 2.77 7.88
C ASN A 91 -8.85 3.10 7.71
N ILE A 92 -8.00 2.10 7.90
CA ILE A 92 -6.56 2.22 7.74
C ILE A 92 -6.03 1.03 6.95
N ARG A 93 -5.07 1.30 6.06
CA ARG A 93 -4.37 0.29 5.28
C ARG A 93 -2.87 0.60 5.25
N ALA A 94 -2.03 -0.41 5.42
CA ALA A 94 -0.61 -0.28 5.18
C ALA A 94 -0.33 -0.30 3.67
N ILE A 95 0.52 0.60 3.19
CA ILE A 95 0.97 0.67 1.79
C ILE A 95 2.51 0.82 1.75
N PRO A 96 3.17 0.43 0.66
CA PRO A 96 4.60 0.70 0.45
C PRO A 96 4.94 2.17 0.70
N GLY A 97 5.99 2.43 1.47
CA GLY A 97 6.50 3.77 1.74
C GLY A 97 7.47 4.28 0.66
N ALA A 98 7.92 5.53 0.80
CA ALA A 98 8.79 6.17 -0.20
C ALA A 98 10.23 5.64 -0.18
N SER A 99 10.68 5.10 0.96
CA SER A 99 11.99 4.46 1.10
C SER A 99 11.84 2.94 1.02
N LEU A 100 12.94 2.27 0.66
CA LEU A 100 13.06 0.82 0.82
C LEU A 100 12.79 0.43 2.30
N ASP A 101 12.12 -0.70 2.51
CA ASP A 101 11.74 -1.23 3.84
C ASP A 101 10.91 -0.27 4.70
N SER A 102 10.13 0.61 4.07
CA SER A 102 9.27 1.55 4.78
C SER A 102 7.80 1.33 4.48
N VAL A 103 6.95 1.57 5.48
CA VAL A 103 5.50 1.44 5.36
C VAL A 103 4.86 2.78 5.67
N THR A 104 3.94 3.19 4.81
CA THR A 104 3.08 4.34 5.08
C THR A 104 1.69 3.83 5.36
N PHE A 105 1.01 4.41 6.34
CA PHE A 105 -0.39 4.08 6.55
C PHE A 105 -1.27 5.06 5.80
N PHE A 106 -2.21 4.52 5.04
CA PHE A 106 -3.24 5.23 4.30
C PHE A 106 -4.55 5.16 5.10
N LEU A 107 -5.05 6.32 5.52
CA LEU A 107 -6.22 6.44 6.38
C LEU A 107 -7.35 7.12 5.64
N THR A 108 -8.58 6.65 5.84
CA THR A 108 -9.80 7.33 5.41
C THR A 108 -10.80 7.43 6.56
N PHE A 109 -11.41 8.59 6.74
CA PHE A 109 -12.47 8.79 7.74
C PHE A 109 -13.45 9.85 7.29
N ARG A 110 -14.63 9.89 7.90
CA ARG A 110 -15.69 10.86 7.58
C ARG A 110 -15.93 11.79 8.77
N LYS A 111 -15.95 13.10 8.51
CA LYS A 111 -16.47 14.11 9.44
C LYS A 111 -17.55 14.90 8.70
N ALA A 112 -18.79 14.77 9.14
CA ALA A 112 -19.98 15.34 8.48
C ALA A 112 -20.07 14.98 6.99
N ASP A 113 -20.04 15.99 6.12
CA ASP A 113 -20.18 15.90 4.67
C ASP A 113 -18.85 15.79 3.93
N THR A 114 -17.77 15.49 4.66
CA THR A 114 -16.43 15.37 4.09
C THR A 114 -15.81 14.03 4.46
N ILE A 115 -15.31 13.32 3.45
CA ILE A 115 -14.43 12.16 3.61
C ILE A 115 -12.99 12.67 3.47
N PHE A 116 -12.19 12.46 4.49
CA PHE A 116 -10.79 12.82 4.55
C PHE A 116 -9.93 11.61 4.25
N VAL A 117 -8.81 11.87 3.59
CA VAL A 117 -7.78 10.90 3.26
C VAL A 117 -6.47 11.48 3.76
N LYS A 118 -5.80 10.74 4.64
CA LYS A 118 -4.54 11.17 5.25
C LYS A 118 -3.50 10.07 5.19
N PHE A 119 -2.23 10.45 5.25
CA PHE A 119 -1.12 9.54 5.45
C PHE A 119 -0.55 9.64 6.86
N LEU A 120 -0.11 8.52 7.41
CA LEU A 120 0.80 8.49 8.53
C LEU A 120 2.16 7.97 8.01
N PRO A 121 3.19 8.82 7.88
CA PRO A 121 4.53 8.38 7.50
C PRO A 121 5.10 7.39 8.53
N PRO A 122 6.14 6.62 8.16
CA PRO A 122 6.94 5.89 9.14
C PRO A 122 7.36 6.79 10.30
N THR A 123 7.01 6.39 11.53
CA THR A 123 7.35 7.16 12.74
C THR A 123 7.81 6.23 13.84
N ARG A 124 8.75 6.71 14.68
CA ARG A 124 9.22 5.99 15.88
C ARG A 124 8.15 5.92 16.99
N LEU A 125 7.03 6.64 16.83
CA LEU A 125 5.96 6.74 17.82
C LEU A 125 5.02 5.53 17.86
N THR A 126 5.29 4.49 17.08
CA THR A 126 4.46 3.27 17.00
C THR A 126 4.60 2.32 18.19
N ARG A 127 5.42 2.64 19.21
CA ARG A 127 5.57 1.82 20.42
C ARG A 127 4.53 2.15 21.49
N GLY A 128 3.30 1.65 21.32
CA GLY A 128 2.27 1.65 22.37
C GLY A 128 1.75 3.03 22.79
N LYS A 129 2.02 4.07 21.99
CA LYS A 129 1.50 5.43 22.21
C LYS A 129 0.36 5.71 21.24
N ALA A 130 -0.57 6.57 21.67
CA ALA A 130 -1.56 7.14 20.77
C ALA A 130 -0.88 8.12 19.81
N ILE A 131 -1.23 8.04 18.53
CA ILE A 131 -0.79 8.92 17.46
C ILE A 131 -1.84 10.04 17.34
N PRO A 132 -1.51 11.29 17.70
CA PRO A 132 -2.44 12.40 17.56
C PRO A 132 -2.73 12.71 16.09
N GLU A 133 -3.92 13.25 15.80
CA GLU A 133 -4.34 13.65 14.44
C GLU A 133 -3.35 14.64 13.78
N SER A 134 -2.63 15.45 14.58
CA SER A 134 -1.62 16.40 14.09
C SER A 134 -0.40 15.76 13.41
N LEU A 135 -0.17 14.46 13.62
CA LEU A 135 0.89 13.72 12.91
C LEU A 135 0.41 13.11 11.59
N LEU A 136 -0.89 13.19 11.31
CA LEU A 136 -1.45 12.74 10.04
C LEU A 136 -1.28 13.84 8.98
N GLN A 137 -0.68 13.48 7.86
CA GLN A 137 -0.48 14.36 6.72
C GLN A 137 -1.74 14.38 5.86
N ASP A 138 -2.26 15.58 5.55
CA ASP A 138 -3.35 15.72 4.60
C ASP A 138 -2.94 15.25 3.21
N PHE A 139 -3.83 14.50 2.57
CA PHE A 139 -3.59 13.99 1.22
C PHE A 139 -4.73 14.35 0.27
N TYR A 140 -5.97 13.95 0.60
CA TYR A 140 -7.12 14.15 -0.26
C TYR A 140 -8.41 14.30 0.54
N PHE A 141 -9.45 14.84 -0.07
CA PHE A 141 -10.77 14.85 0.52
C PHE A 141 -11.88 14.84 -0.55
N PHE A 142 -13.04 14.33 -0.17
CA PHE A 142 -14.27 14.42 -0.94
C PHE A 142 -15.28 15.21 -0.13
N VAL A 143 -15.90 16.22 -0.75
CA VAL A 143 -17.02 16.97 -0.16
C VAL A 143 -18.31 16.52 -0.83
N ARG A 144 -19.34 16.24 -0.05
CA ARG A 144 -20.68 15.94 -0.55
C ARG A 144 -21.21 17.13 -1.36
N SER A 145 -21.70 16.86 -2.57
CA SER A 145 -22.45 17.89 -3.30
C SER A 145 -23.73 18.26 -2.53
N PRO A 146 -24.12 19.53 -2.44
CA PRO A 146 -25.41 19.92 -1.88
C PRO A 146 -26.61 19.22 -2.54
N LYS A 147 -26.44 18.76 -3.79
CA LYS A 147 -27.44 18.02 -4.57
C LYS A 147 -27.48 16.51 -4.29
N THR A 148 -26.56 15.99 -3.49
CA THR A 148 -26.47 14.58 -3.11
C THR A 148 -27.06 14.42 -1.73
N LEU A 149 -28.09 13.60 -1.56
CA LEU A 149 -28.62 13.31 -0.22
C LEU A 149 -27.50 12.75 0.69
N PRO A 150 -27.46 13.07 2.00
CA PRO A 150 -26.45 12.52 2.91
C PRO A 150 -26.35 10.99 2.88
N SER A 151 -27.49 10.31 2.72
CA SER A 151 -27.61 8.86 2.57
C SER A 151 -27.02 8.31 1.28
N ASN A 152 -26.82 9.13 0.25
CA ASN A 152 -26.24 8.71 -1.04
C ASN A 152 -24.77 9.07 -1.15
N PHE A 153 -24.20 9.81 -0.20
CA PHE A 153 -22.80 10.22 -0.23
C PHE A 153 -21.89 9.05 0.16
N TYR A 154 -21.50 8.30 -0.86
CA TYR A 154 -20.63 7.13 -0.79
C TYR A 154 -19.43 7.34 -1.71
N GLN A 155 -18.46 8.12 -1.24
CA GLN A 155 -17.16 8.25 -1.89
C GLN A 155 -16.15 7.35 -1.20
N SER A 156 -15.23 6.80 -1.99
CA SER A 156 -14.18 5.92 -1.49
C SER A 156 -12.91 6.17 -2.28
N ILE A 157 -11.78 5.92 -1.63
CA ILE A 157 -10.47 5.89 -2.27
C ILE A 157 -9.71 4.67 -1.76
N GLY A 158 -8.97 4.00 -2.63
CA GLY A 158 -8.19 2.81 -2.29
C GLY A 158 -6.89 2.75 -3.06
N TYR A 159 -5.84 2.29 -2.38
CA TYR A 159 -4.55 1.99 -2.98
C TYR A 159 -4.64 0.80 -3.94
N LEU A 160 -4.04 0.95 -5.13
CA LEU A 160 -3.98 -0.09 -6.17
C LEU A 160 -2.59 -0.67 -6.35
N GLY A 161 -1.55 0.15 -6.26
CA GLY A 161 -0.18 -0.24 -6.59
C GLY A 161 0.73 0.97 -6.75
N ASN A 162 1.99 0.73 -7.08
CA ASN A 162 2.95 1.78 -7.43
C ASN A 162 3.65 1.43 -8.75
N TYR A 163 4.16 2.45 -9.44
CA TYR A 163 4.85 2.33 -10.73
C TYR A 163 5.94 3.41 -10.84
N GLN A 164 6.89 3.24 -11.77
CA GLN A 164 7.87 4.28 -12.10
C GLN A 164 7.40 5.04 -13.34
N ASN A 165 7.59 6.38 -13.35
CA ASN A 165 7.35 7.18 -14.55
C ASN A 165 8.59 7.25 -15.46
N ASN A 166 8.46 7.96 -16.58
CA ASN A 166 9.53 8.18 -17.57
C ASN A 166 10.78 8.90 -17.04
N HIS A 167 10.75 9.35 -15.78
CA HIS A 167 11.88 9.99 -15.09
C HIS A 167 12.46 9.09 -13.98
N GLY A 168 12.01 7.84 -13.88
CA GLY A 168 12.41 6.90 -12.82
C GLY A 168 11.81 7.20 -11.45
N HIS A 169 10.87 8.15 -11.34
CA HIS A 169 10.23 8.48 -10.07
C HIS A 169 9.10 7.49 -9.77
N ARG A 170 9.13 6.92 -8.56
CA ARG A 170 8.06 6.04 -8.05
C ARG A 170 6.81 6.87 -7.71
N ASN A 171 5.67 6.42 -8.21
CA ASN A 171 4.35 7.03 -8.02
C ASN A 171 3.39 6.00 -7.44
N TRP A 172 2.46 6.45 -6.59
CA TRP A 172 1.41 5.62 -6.00
C TRP A 172 0.10 5.86 -6.71
N LEU A 173 -0.57 4.77 -7.06
CA LEU A 173 -1.82 4.79 -7.79
C LEU A 173 -2.99 4.49 -6.86
N PHE A 174 -4.01 5.35 -6.92
CA PHE A 174 -5.21 5.22 -6.11
C PHE A 174 -6.44 5.25 -7.00
N ARG A 175 -7.37 4.33 -6.74
CA ARG A 175 -8.71 4.37 -7.31
C ARG A 175 -9.60 5.16 -6.38
N PHE A 176 -10.39 6.07 -6.92
CA PHE A 176 -11.55 6.60 -6.22
C PHE A 176 -12.83 6.27 -6.95
N ASN A 177 -13.88 6.04 -6.18
CA ASN A 177 -15.15 5.60 -6.69
C ASN A 177 -16.29 6.19 -5.86
N THR A 178 -17.40 6.44 -6.54
CA THR A 178 -18.68 6.79 -5.93
C THR A 178 -19.71 5.70 -6.20
N ALA A 179 -20.51 5.34 -5.19
CA ALA A 179 -21.64 4.44 -5.40
C ALA A 179 -22.77 5.17 -6.12
N TRP A 180 -23.87 5.48 -5.44
CA TRP A 180 -25.07 6.09 -6.01
C TRP A 180 -25.00 7.62 -6.17
N ASP A 181 -23.92 8.26 -5.70
CA ASP A 181 -23.75 9.70 -5.83
C ASP A 181 -23.34 10.08 -7.26
N LYS A 182 -24.35 10.45 -8.06
CA LYS A 182 -24.20 10.93 -9.45
C LYS A 182 -23.36 12.19 -9.60
N TRP A 183 -23.19 12.97 -8.53
CA TRP A 183 -22.37 14.18 -8.48
C TRP A 183 -20.97 13.92 -7.91
N GLY A 184 -20.73 12.67 -7.51
CA GLY A 184 -19.42 12.20 -7.08
C GLY A 184 -18.45 12.07 -8.25
N LYS A 185 -17.27 11.56 -7.93
CA LYS A 185 -16.14 11.41 -8.85
C LYS A 185 -15.74 9.94 -8.90
N ARG A 186 -15.40 9.42 -10.08
CA ARG A 186 -14.78 8.11 -10.27
C ARG A 186 -13.53 8.24 -11.09
N GLY A 187 -12.63 7.28 -10.92
CA GLY A 187 -11.43 7.17 -11.74
C GLY A 187 -10.20 6.88 -10.89
N LEU A 188 -9.07 7.42 -11.33
CA LEU A 188 -7.78 7.24 -10.70
C LEU A 188 -7.10 8.57 -10.38
N LEU A 189 -6.19 8.54 -9.43
CA LEU A 189 -5.15 9.55 -9.27
C LEU A 189 -3.81 8.87 -9.03
N ALA A 190 -2.74 9.55 -9.45
CA ALA A 190 -1.39 9.24 -9.01
C ALA A 190 -0.84 10.34 -8.11
N ALA A 191 -0.02 9.94 -7.15
CA ALA A 191 0.58 10.85 -6.19
C ALA A 191 1.97 10.39 -5.74
N THR A 192 2.78 11.33 -5.27
CA THR A 192 3.84 11.04 -4.31
C THR A 192 3.23 10.98 -2.91
N ILE A 193 3.83 10.20 -2.02
CA ILE A 193 3.35 10.05 -0.63
C ILE A 193 4.23 10.77 0.40
N HIS A 194 5.48 11.10 0.06
CA HIS A 194 6.43 11.84 0.92
C HIS A 194 7.26 12.85 0.12
N PRO A 195 6.94 14.16 0.15
CA PRO A 195 5.69 14.72 0.68
C PRO A 195 4.47 14.29 -0.17
N PRO A 196 3.25 14.31 0.40
CA PRO A 196 2.04 14.00 -0.34
C PRO A 196 1.78 15.06 -1.40
N LYS A 197 1.77 14.66 -2.67
CA LYS A 197 1.47 15.54 -3.79
C LYS A 197 0.75 14.77 -4.87
N ILE A 198 -0.42 15.27 -5.25
CA ILE A 198 -1.15 14.73 -6.39
C ILE A 198 -0.43 15.14 -7.66
N LEU A 199 -0.09 14.17 -8.50
CA LEU A 199 0.58 14.38 -9.77
C LEU A 199 -0.44 14.59 -10.88
N TRP A 200 -1.46 13.73 -10.94
CA TRP A 200 -2.52 13.81 -11.93
C TRP A 200 -3.79 13.10 -11.48
N HIS A 201 -4.90 13.44 -12.15
CA HIS A 201 -6.17 12.75 -12.04
C HIS A 201 -6.62 12.22 -13.40
N TYR A 202 -7.21 11.03 -13.40
CA TYR A 202 -7.93 10.48 -14.53
C TYR A 202 -9.39 10.25 -14.12
N PHE A 203 -10.30 11.13 -14.53
CA PHE A 203 -11.74 11.00 -14.24
C PHE A 203 -12.43 10.13 -15.28
N SER A 204 -13.23 9.17 -14.81
CA SER A 204 -14.06 8.29 -15.64
C SER A 204 -15.53 8.40 -15.25
N GLY A 205 -16.41 8.20 -16.22
CA GLY A 205 -17.82 7.91 -15.97
C GLY A 205 -17.99 6.54 -15.30
N PRO A 206 -17.60 5.43 -15.95
CA PRO A 206 -17.74 4.10 -15.37
C PRO A 206 -16.86 3.92 -14.13
N GLN A 207 -17.21 2.93 -13.32
CA GLN A 207 -16.41 2.53 -12.17
C GLN A 207 -15.19 1.75 -12.64
N ILE A 208 -13.99 2.22 -12.31
CA ILE A 208 -12.78 1.41 -12.48
C ILE A 208 -12.83 0.30 -11.43
N PHE A 209 -12.73 -0.97 -11.83
CA PHE A 209 -12.77 -2.08 -10.87
C PHE A 209 -11.53 -2.96 -10.91
N HIS A 210 -10.80 -2.96 -12.03
CA HIS A 210 -9.55 -3.70 -12.20
C HIS A 210 -8.50 -2.79 -12.85
N VAL A 211 -7.24 -2.93 -12.41
CA VAL A 211 -6.11 -2.16 -12.94
C VAL A 211 -4.91 -3.10 -13.09
N VAL A 212 -4.28 -3.04 -14.26
CA VAL A 212 -3.05 -3.77 -14.58
C VAL A 212 -1.96 -2.73 -14.90
N LEU A 213 -0.74 -3.00 -14.44
CA LEU A 213 0.45 -2.18 -14.72
C LEU A 213 1.43 -3.04 -15.49
N ASP A 214 1.68 -2.70 -16.75
CA ASP A 214 2.53 -3.49 -17.64
C ASP A 214 3.21 -2.63 -18.71
N ASP A 215 4.38 -3.06 -19.19
CA ASP A 215 5.11 -2.38 -20.27
C ASP A 215 4.65 -2.96 -21.62
N LEU A 216 3.66 -2.33 -22.23
CA LEU A 216 3.00 -2.83 -23.44
C LEU A 216 3.81 -2.54 -24.71
N ASN A 217 4.74 -1.60 -24.66
CA ASN A 217 5.49 -1.14 -25.82
C ASN A 217 6.99 -1.48 -25.76
N GLY A 218 7.46 -2.03 -24.64
CA GLY A 218 8.85 -2.43 -24.42
C GLY A 218 9.81 -1.26 -24.16
N ASP A 219 9.31 -0.10 -23.72
CA ASP A 219 10.12 1.08 -23.45
C ASP A 219 10.64 1.17 -21.99
N GLY A 220 10.29 0.20 -21.16
CA GLY A 220 10.67 0.09 -19.76
C GLY A 220 9.73 0.83 -18.80
N ASN A 221 8.78 1.61 -19.28
CA ASN A 221 7.76 2.27 -18.47
C ASN A 221 6.46 1.48 -18.51
N LYS A 222 5.78 1.39 -17.36
CA LYS A 222 4.51 0.66 -17.29
C LYS A 222 3.36 1.56 -17.75
N GLU A 223 2.62 1.10 -18.76
CA GLU A 223 1.26 1.55 -19.02
C GLU A 223 0.31 1.14 -17.89
N ILE A 224 -0.78 1.88 -17.78
CA ILE A 224 -1.84 1.68 -16.80
C ILE A 224 -3.11 1.28 -17.56
N ILE A 225 -3.46 0.00 -17.47
CA ILE A 225 -4.61 -0.58 -18.17
C ILE A 225 -5.78 -0.66 -17.19
N LEU A 226 -6.88 0.00 -17.54
CA LEU A 226 -8.04 0.14 -16.67
C LEU A 226 -9.19 -0.68 -17.23
N SER A 227 -9.73 -1.57 -16.41
CA SER A 227 -11.01 -2.21 -16.69
C SER A 227 -12.11 -1.61 -15.85
N SER A 228 -13.25 -1.38 -16.49
CA SER A 228 -14.36 -0.64 -15.91
C SER A 228 -15.71 -1.37 -15.99
N TYR A 229 -16.59 -1.01 -15.07
CA TYR A 229 -17.96 -1.48 -14.91
C TYR A 229 -18.94 -0.31 -15.10
N ALA A 230 -20.09 -0.59 -15.72
CA ALA A 230 -21.08 0.40 -16.11
C ALA A 230 -22.32 0.39 -15.20
N PRO A 231 -22.30 1.02 -14.01
CA PRO A 231 -23.42 0.94 -13.08
C PRO A 231 -24.67 1.73 -13.52
N ALA A 232 -24.55 2.66 -14.47
CA ALA A 232 -25.62 3.56 -14.93
C ALA A 232 -26.24 4.44 -13.83
N ASN A 233 -25.42 4.96 -12.92
CA ASN A 233 -25.83 5.89 -11.85
C ASN A 233 -25.87 7.35 -12.32
N GLY A 234 -25.52 7.63 -13.58
CA GLY A 234 -25.51 8.97 -14.17
C GLY A 234 -24.23 9.75 -13.94
N VAL A 235 -23.16 9.11 -13.44
CA VAL A 235 -21.84 9.73 -13.30
C VAL A 235 -21.20 9.93 -14.68
N LYS A 236 -20.51 11.06 -14.84
CA LYS A 236 -19.78 11.43 -16.04
C LYS A 236 -18.32 11.71 -15.69
N GLY A 237 -17.41 11.39 -16.59
CA GLY A 237 -16.00 11.73 -16.46
C GLY A 237 -15.32 11.79 -17.83
N ARG A 238 -14.56 12.86 -18.09
CA ARG A 238 -14.08 13.21 -19.43
C ARG A 238 -15.21 13.10 -20.47
N ASP A 239 -15.00 12.33 -21.52
CA ASP A 239 -15.92 12.02 -22.61
C ASP A 239 -16.71 10.72 -22.38
N THR A 240 -16.63 10.13 -21.18
CA THR A 240 -17.30 8.88 -20.83
C THR A 240 -18.47 9.07 -19.87
N ARG A 241 -19.38 8.10 -19.93
CA ARG A 241 -20.56 7.99 -19.07
C ARG A 241 -20.59 6.60 -18.46
N ASP A 242 -21.19 6.48 -17.29
CA ASP A 242 -21.28 5.22 -16.56
C ASP A 242 -22.34 4.23 -17.08
N ASN A 243 -22.92 4.51 -18.25
CA ASN A 243 -23.85 3.62 -18.97
C ASN A 243 -23.16 2.73 -20.01
N LYS A 244 -21.82 2.75 -20.07
CA LYS A 244 -20.99 1.88 -20.91
C LYS A 244 -19.77 1.41 -20.15
N SER A 245 -19.29 0.22 -20.47
CA SER A 245 -18.02 -0.30 -19.97
C SER A 245 -16.92 -0.07 -21.00
N TYR A 246 -15.70 0.10 -20.51
CA TYR A 246 -14.54 0.47 -21.30
C TYR A 246 -13.28 -0.23 -20.79
N ILE A 247 -12.37 -0.53 -21.71
CA ILE A 247 -10.95 -0.62 -21.40
C ILE A 247 -10.30 0.71 -21.75
N PHE A 248 -9.47 1.22 -20.84
CA PHE A 248 -8.62 2.39 -21.06
C PHE A 248 -7.17 1.95 -20.95
N VAL A 249 -6.29 2.60 -21.71
CA VAL A 249 -4.85 2.50 -21.53
C VAL A 249 -4.31 3.91 -21.35
N LEU A 250 -3.63 4.14 -20.23
CA LEU A 250 -2.93 5.38 -19.94
C LEU A 250 -1.42 5.11 -19.96
N ASN A 251 -0.64 6.12 -20.34
CA ASN A 251 0.79 6.09 -20.07
C ASN A 251 1.09 6.37 -18.58
N SER A 252 2.36 6.32 -18.17
CA SER A 252 2.81 6.61 -16.81
C SER A 252 2.51 8.03 -16.31
N GLU A 253 2.27 8.99 -17.21
CA GLU A 253 1.87 10.36 -16.85
C GLU A 253 0.34 10.53 -16.73
N GLY A 254 -0.43 9.43 -16.83
CA GLY A 254 -1.88 9.45 -16.73
C GLY A 254 -2.58 10.01 -17.99
N LYS A 255 -1.85 10.14 -19.10
CA LYS A 255 -2.42 10.51 -20.40
C LYS A 255 -3.04 9.29 -21.04
N GLU A 256 -4.30 9.40 -21.44
CA GLU A 256 -4.99 8.38 -22.24
C GLU A 256 -4.31 8.25 -23.60
N ILE A 257 -3.84 7.05 -23.92
CA ILE A 257 -3.25 6.70 -25.22
C ILE A 257 -4.19 5.81 -26.04
N TRP A 258 -5.08 5.06 -25.38
CA TRP A 258 -6.08 4.24 -26.06
C TRP A 258 -7.32 4.03 -25.19
N LYS A 259 -8.48 3.86 -25.83
CA LYS A 259 -9.74 3.53 -25.16
C LYS A 259 -10.67 2.78 -26.11
N ARG A 260 -11.42 1.81 -25.58
CA ARG A 260 -12.49 1.11 -26.31
C ARG A 260 -13.68 0.81 -25.42
N SER A 261 -14.88 1.12 -25.90
CA SER A 261 -16.12 0.68 -25.25
C SER A 261 -16.39 -0.79 -25.58
N LEU A 262 -16.77 -1.58 -24.59
CA LEU A 262 -17.07 -3.01 -24.77
C LEU A 262 -18.56 -3.34 -24.65
N GLY A 263 -19.28 -2.66 -23.75
CA GLY A 263 -20.69 -2.96 -23.51
C GLY A 263 -21.47 -1.77 -22.96
N THR A 264 -22.77 -1.98 -22.79
CA THR A 264 -23.73 -1.00 -22.26
C THR A 264 -23.80 -1.10 -20.72
N TYR A 265 -24.90 -0.66 -20.13
CA TYR A 265 -25.11 -0.69 -18.69
C TYR A 265 -25.05 -2.13 -18.14
N TRP A 266 -24.57 -2.25 -16.91
CA TRP A 266 -24.39 -3.49 -16.16
C TRP A 266 -23.44 -4.50 -16.81
N THR A 267 -22.60 -4.03 -17.73
CA THR A 267 -21.48 -4.80 -18.26
C THR A 267 -20.18 -4.39 -17.57
N GLY A 268 -19.28 -5.36 -17.40
CA GLY A 268 -17.91 -5.17 -16.97
C GLY A 268 -16.95 -5.51 -18.11
N SER A 269 -15.76 -4.96 -18.04
CA SER A 269 -14.63 -5.30 -18.90
C SER A 269 -13.51 -5.85 -18.02
N TYR A 270 -12.72 -6.79 -18.51
CA TYR A 270 -11.61 -7.35 -17.73
C TYR A 270 -10.40 -7.52 -18.64
N ALA A 271 -9.36 -6.75 -18.38
CA ALA A 271 -8.10 -6.84 -19.11
C ALA A 271 -7.11 -7.73 -18.37
N THR A 272 -6.40 -8.55 -19.13
CA THR A 272 -5.24 -9.33 -18.71
C THR A 272 -4.10 -9.07 -19.69
N VAL A 273 -2.87 -9.15 -19.19
CA VAL A 273 -1.64 -9.14 -19.98
C VAL A 273 -0.93 -10.48 -19.75
N GLY A 274 -0.17 -10.95 -20.74
CA GLY A 274 0.50 -12.24 -20.72
C GLY A 274 1.73 -12.26 -21.59
#